data_AF-A0A7S1GTM7-F1
#
_entry.id   AF-A0A7S1GTM7-F1
#
_cell.length_a   1.000
_cell.length_b   1.000
_cell.length_c   1.000
_cell.angle_alpha   90.00
_cell.angle_beta   90.00
_cell.angle_gamma   90.00
#
_symmetry.space_group_name_H-M   'P 1'
#
loop_
_entity.id
_entity.type
_entity.pdbx_description
1 polymer ?
#
loop_
_entity_poly.entity_id
_entity_poly.type
_entity_poly.pdbx_seq_one_letter_code
_entity_poly.pdbx_strand_id
1 'polypeptide(L)'
;MAPIAVSKPNAFWVQKWLKDHGIDTLLADAVNKAVEGRSRDPAASLSFYFQKRSKRNGEIKSMKARTIYDPNMRPVLEITTKCVFNGGERLGSTAVGPVQVPPPPAPEEGEEPPEDTPEAQEERLNAAYEAAIELINGELGKALVGQHAKKVLEVDDKISLNTVLHENAPKLMISLAAAEAGATLSEEPLHLFISRFNKEMLDTAAGNVGGGGAVKGGDEEE
;
A
#
# COMPACT_ATOMS: atom_id res chain seq x y z
N MET A 1 -22.89 39.57 -16.93
CA MET A 1 -23.03 38.20 -16.39
C MET A 1 -23.90 38.27 -15.16
N ALA A 2 -25.10 37.68 -15.19
CA ALA A 2 -25.97 37.62 -14.01
C ALA A 2 -25.47 36.51 -13.06
N PRO A 3 -25.54 36.70 -11.73
CA PRO A 3 -25.14 35.67 -10.79
C PRO A 3 -26.11 34.48 -10.87
N ILE A 4 -25.55 33.27 -11.02
CA ILE A 4 -26.30 32.02 -10.94
C ILE A 4 -26.82 31.92 -9.50
N ALA A 5 -28.12 32.07 -9.31
CA ALA A 5 -28.76 31.83 -8.04
C ALA A 5 -28.59 30.35 -7.68
N VAL A 6 -27.66 30.05 -6.77
CA VAL A 6 -27.51 28.71 -6.20
C VAL A 6 -28.77 28.45 -5.36
N SER A 7 -29.76 27.79 -5.97
CA SER A 7 -30.96 27.32 -5.28
C SER A 7 -30.53 26.50 -4.07
N LYS A 8 -31.03 26.83 -2.87
CA LYS A 8 -30.73 26.05 -1.66
C LYS A 8 -31.04 24.56 -1.93
N PRO A 9 -30.14 23.63 -1.59
CA PRO A 9 -30.38 22.21 -1.78
C PRO A 9 -31.70 21.82 -1.10
N ASN A 10 -32.56 21.13 -1.83
CA ASN A 10 -33.89 20.74 -1.37
C ASN A 10 -33.77 19.84 -0.13
N ALA A 11 -34.44 20.21 0.95
CA ALA A 11 -34.36 19.54 2.27
C ALA A 11 -34.68 18.04 2.20
N PHE A 12 -35.58 17.62 1.31
CA PHE A 12 -35.89 16.20 1.10
C PHE A 12 -34.68 15.43 0.55
N TRP A 13 -33.93 16.02 -0.36
CA TRP A 13 -32.73 15.39 -0.92
C TRP A 13 -31.61 15.31 0.11
N VAL A 14 -31.47 16.32 0.95
CA VAL A 14 -30.50 16.31 2.05
C VAL A 14 -30.83 15.20 3.05
N GLN A 15 -32.08 15.09 3.51
CA GLN A 15 -32.49 14.04 4.44
C GLN A 15 -32.34 12.63 3.84
N LYS A 16 -32.74 12.45 2.58
CA LYS A 16 -32.54 11.17 1.89
C LYS A 16 -31.06 10.83 1.80
N TRP A 17 -30.22 11.78 1.42
CA TRP A 17 -28.77 11.59 1.33
C TRP A 17 -28.15 11.22 2.68
N LEU A 18 -28.52 11.91 3.76
CA LEU A 18 -28.04 11.63 5.12
C LEU A 18 -28.42 10.21 5.57
N LYS A 19 -29.65 9.78 5.26
CA LYS A 19 -30.15 8.44 5.57
C LYS A 19 -29.45 7.36 4.75
N ASP A 20 -29.32 7.58 3.44
CA ASP A 20 -28.66 6.64 2.51
C ASP A 20 -27.19 6.41 2.88
N HIS A 21 -26.53 7.41 3.48
CA HIS A 21 -25.12 7.33 3.90
C HIS A 21 -24.95 7.05 5.39
N GLY A 22 -26.03 6.84 6.16
CA GLY A 22 -25.97 6.55 7.59
C GLY A 22 -25.28 7.64 8.41
N ILE A 23 -25.43 8.92 8.04
CA ILE A 23 -24.74 10.02 8.73
C ILE A 23 -25.28 10.21 10.15
N ASP A 24 -26.58 10.01 10.35
CA ASP A 24 -27.21 10.15 11.68
C ASP A 24 -26.66 9.12 12.68
N THR A 25 -26.44 7.88 12.24
CA THR A 25 -25.85 6.83 13.09
C THR A 25 -24.38 7.12 13.37
N LEU A 26 -23.61 7.56 12.36
CA LEU A 26 -22.22 7.96 12.57
C LEU A 26 -22.07 9.13 13.53
N LEU A 27 -22.98 10.11 13.47
CA LEU A 27 -22.96 11.28 14.33
C LEU A 27 -23.35 10.93 15.77
N ALA A 28 -24.35 10.06 15.95
CA ALA A 28 -24.72 9.53 17.27
C ALA A 28 -23.53 8.78 17.92
N ASP A 29 -22.85 7.90 17.18
CA ASP A 29 -21.66 7.21 17.68
C ASP A 29 -20.53 8.19 18.04
N ALA A 30 -20.31 9.21 17.20
CA ALA A 30 -19.27 10.21 17.42
C ALA A 30 -19.52 11.01 18.72
N VAL A 31 -20.78 11.38 18.96
CA VAL A 31 -21.20 12.06 20.19
C VAL A 31 -21.04 11.14 21.39
N ASN A 32 -21.47 9.88 21.29
CA ASN A 32 -21.33 8.90 22.37
C ASN A 32 -19.85 8.73 22.75
N LYS A 33 -18.95 8.58 21.78
CA LYS A 33 -17.51 8.53 22.06
C LYS A 33 -16.96 9.80 22.71
N ALA A 34 -17.43 10.98 22.29
CA ALA A 34 -17.01 12.24 22.90
C ALA A 34 -17.47 12.35 24.37
N VAL A 35 -18.68 11.87 24.67
CA VAL A 35 -19.24 11.83 26.03
C VAL A 35 -18.54 10.79 26.90
N GLU A 36 -18.33 9.57 26.39
CA GLU A 36 -17.59 8.49 27.06
C GLU A 36 -16.16 8.93 27.42
N GLY A 37 -15.49 9.60 26.47
CA GLY A 37 -14.16 10.17 26.66
C GLY A 37 -14.13 11.43 27.55
N ARG A 38 -15.29 11.91 28.01
CA ARG A 38 -15.45 13.17 28.78
C ARG A 38 -14.70 14.34 28.13
N SER A 39 -14.82 14.45 26.82
CA SER A 39 -14.02 15.43 26.09
C SER A 39 -14.38 16.85 26.48
N ARG A 40 -13.35 17.68 26.69
CA ARG A 40 -13.49 19.11 26.98
C ARG A 40 -13.81 19.93 25.72
N ASP A 41 -13.60 19.36 24.54
CA ASP A 41 -13.92 19.95 23.25
C ASP A 41 -14.69 18.95 22.37
N PRO A 42 -16.03 19.03 22.38
CA PRO A 42 -16.89 18.17 21.57
C PRO A 42 -16.63 18.34 20.06
N ALA A 43 -16.35 19.56 19.60
CA ALA A 43 -16.16 19.83 18.17
C ALA A 43 -14.87 19.20 17.65
N ALA A 44 -13.77 19.33 18.40
CA ALA A 44 -12.52 18.64 18.07
C ALA A 44 -12.71 17.11 18.09
N SER A 45 -13.42 16.58 19.08
CA SER A 45 -13.64 15.12 19.22
C SER A 45 -14.43 14.53 18.05
N LEU A 46 -15.49 15.23 17.63
CA LEU A 46 -16.27 14.86 16.45
C LEU A 46 -15.41 14.94 15.18
N SER A 47 -14.65 16.03 15.01
CA SER A 47 -13.74 16.20 13.87
C SER A 47 -12.73 15.05 13.78
N PHE A 48 -12.05 14.71 14.88
CA PHE A 48 -11.12 13.59 14.93
C PHE A 48 -11.79 12.25 14.63
N TYR A 49 -13.02 12.04 15.12
CA TYR A 49 -13.77 10.81 14.86
C TYR A 49 -14.08 10.63 13.37
N PHE A 50 -14.61 11.66 12.72
CA PHE A 50 -14.93 11.63 11.29
C PHE A 50 -13.67 11.59 10.42
N GLN A 51 -12.60 12.26 10.84
CA GLN A 51 -11.30 12.17 10.19
C GLN A 51 -10.74 10.76 10.23
N LYS A 52 -10.78 10.07 11.38
CA LYS A 52 -10.32 8.68 11.51
C LYS A 52 -11.13 7.71 10.64
N ARG A 53 -12.45 7.94 10.51
CA ARG A 53 -13.37 7.09 9.71
C ARG A 53 -13.54 7.51 8.25
N SER A 54 -12.89 8.60 7.83
CA SER A 54 -12.93 9.01 6.42
C SER A 54 -12.35 7.91 5.55
N LYS A 55 -13.01 7.58 4.45
CA LYS A 55 -12.52 6.60 3.47
C LYS A 55 -11.13 6.95 2.93
N ARG A 56 -10.82 8.25 2.90
CA ARG A 56 -9.53 8.78 2.43
C ARG A 56 -8.41 8.63 3.45
N ASN A 57 -8.74 8.38 4.72
CA ASN A 57 -7.77 8.31 5.80
C ASN A 57 -6.98 7.00 5.72
N GLY A 58 -5.80 7.08 5.13
CA GLY A 58 -4.93 5.95 4.84
C GLY A 58 -4.65 5.72 3.36
N GLU A 59 -5.18 6.58 2.48
CA GLU A 59 -4.81 6.58 1.06
C GLU A 59 -3.35 7.00 0.87
N ILE A 60 -2.61 6.25 0.06
CA ILE A 60 -1.26 6.60 -0.38
C ILE A 60 -1.37 7.84 -1.27
N LYS A 61 -0.67 8.91 -0.90
CA LYS A 61 -0.63 10.15 -1.68
C LYS A 61 0.62 10.24 -2.55
N SER A 62 1.75 9.73 -2.06
CA SER A 62 2.96 9.62 -2.86
C SER A 62 3.86 8.53 -2.32
N MET A 63 4.51 7.81 -3.23
CA MET A 63 5.64 6.94 -2.92
C MET A 63 6.85 7.47 -3.67
N LYS A 64 7.98 7.63 -2.99
CA LYS A 64 9.22 8.13 -3.58
C LYS A 64 10.40 7.26 -3.21
N ALA A 65 11.30 7.04 -4.15
CA ALA A 65 12.54 6.32 -3.94
C ALA A 65 13.76 7.22 -4.17
N ARG A 66 14.84 6.96 -3.43
CA ARG A 66 16.17 7.54 -3.66
C ARG A 66 17.26 6.62 -3.13
N THR A 67 18.48 6.78 -3.62
CA THR A 67 19.66 6.13 -3.05
C THR A 67 20.15 6.92 -1.84
N ILE A 68 20.43 6.21 -0.75
CA ILE A 68 21.20 6.71 0.39
C ILE A 68 22.39 5.78 0.64
N TYR A 69 23.28 6.14 1.56
CA TYR A 69 24.45 5.32 1.90
C TYR A 69 24.29 4.74 3.30
N ASP A 70 24.62 3.46 3.46
CA ASP A 70 24.69 2.79 4.75
C ASP A 70 25.95 3.25 5.54
N PRO A 71 26.10 2.86 6.82
CA PRO A 71 27.29 3.19 7.61
C PRO A 71 28.61 2.67 7.03
N ASN A 72 28.57 1.69 6.12
CA ASN A 72 29.73 1.14 5.43
C ASN A 72 29.97 1.80 4.06
N MET A 73 29.30 2.92 3.78
CA MET A 73 29.38 3.64 2.50
C MET A 73 28.91 2.82 1.29
N ARG A 74 28.03 1.84 1.50
CA ARG A 74 27.37 1.08 0.43
C ARG A 74 26.06 1.74 0.04
N PRO A 75 25.72 1.82 -1.25
CA PRO A 75 24.44 2.34 -1.69
C PRO A 75 23.30 1.43 -1.21
N VAL A 76 22.23 2.05 -0.73
CA VAL A 76 20.97 1.37 -0.32
C VAL A 76 19.77 2.18 -0.81
N LEU A 77 18.67 1.48 -1.08
CA LEU A 77 17.43 2.09 -1.57
C LEU A 77 16.58 2.53 -0.38
N GLU A 78 16.20 3.81 -0.36
CA GLU A 78 15.21 4.34 0.57
C GLU A 78 13.89 4.58 -0.17
N ILE A 79 12.81 4.00 0.35
CA ILE A 79 11.43 4.21 -0.13
C ILE A 79 10.64 4.94 0.94
N THR A 80 10.16 6.13 0.60
CA THR A 80 9.33 6.97 1.46
C THR A 80 7.88 6.94 0.97
N THR A 81 6.96 6.53 1.85
CA THR A 81 5.51 6.51 1.57
C THR A 81 4.81 7.59 2.39
N LYS A 82 4.08 8.49 1.72
CA LYS A 82 3.20 9.47 2.36
C LYS A 82 1.75 9.08 2.18
N CYS A 83 0.99 9.17 3.25
CA CYS A 83 -0.42 8.84 3.29
C CYS A 83 -1.25 10.03 3.74
N VAL A 84 -2.52 10.04 3.36
CA VAL A 84 -3.51 10.95 3.92
C VAL A 84 -3.82 10.51 5.35
N PHE A 85 -3.58 11.39 6.32
CA PHE A 85 -3.90 11.16 7.72
C PHE A 85 -4.61 12.37 8.30
N ASN A 86 -5.80 12.17 8.86
CA ASN A 86 -6.60 13.22 9.50
C ASN A 86 -6.80 14.48 8.64
N GLY A 87 -7.03 14.30 7.33
CA GLY A 87 -7.23 15.41 6.39
C GLY A 87 -5.96 16.09 5.89
N GLY A 88 -4.78 15.71 6.39
CA GLY A 88 -3.48 16.19 5.96
C GLY A 88 -2.61 15.11 5.32
N GLU A 89 -1.39 15.49 4.95
CA GLU A 89 -0.32 14.56 4.58
C GLU A 89 0.49 14.15 5.80
N ARG A 90 0.81 12.86 5.91
CA ARG A 90 1.74 12.36 6.90
C ARG A 90 2.72 11.38 6.26
N LEU A 91 3.95 11.40 6.74
CA LEU A 91 4.92 10.34 6.47
C LEU A 91 4.41 9.03 7.11
N GLY A 92 4.05 8.06 6.27
CA GLY A 92 3.56 6.76 6.71
C GLY A 92 4.72 5.81 7.01
N SER A 93 5.74 5.78 6.15
CA SER A 93 6.90 4.91 6.28
C SER A 93 8.13 5.44 5.56
N THR A 94 9.28 4.95 6.01
CA THR A 94 10.59 5.07 5.35
C THR A 94 11.25 3.71 5.45
N ALA A 95 11.16 2.92 4.39
CA ALA A 95 11.78 1.61 4.30
C ALA A 95 13.16 1.75 3.64
N VAL A 96 14.18 1.10 4.21
CA VAL A 96 15.55 1.09 3.68
C VAL A 96 15.99 -0.34 3.47
N GLY A 97 16.58 -0.63 2.31
CA GLY A 97 17.06 -1.98 2.03
C GLY A 97 17.95 -2.06 0.79
N PRO A 98 18.65 -3.19 0.62
CA PRO A 98 19.50 -3.41 -0.53
C PRO A 98 18.66 -3.70 -1.79
N VAL A 99 19.23 -3.38 -2.95
CA VAL A 99 18.79 -3.92 -4.24
C VAL A 99 19.66 -5.15 -4.56
N GLN A 100 19.06 -6.17 -5.16
CA GLN A 100 19.80 -7.35 -5.59
C GLN A 100 20.61 -7.04 -6.85
N VAL A 101 21.86 -7.51 -6.89
CA VAL A 101 22.68 -7.41 -8.10
C VAL A 101 22.04 -8.29 -9.17
N PRO A 102 21.65 -7.74 -10.34
CA PRO A 102 21.08 -8.54 -11.40
C PRO A 102 22.12 -9.53 -11.95
N PRO A 103 21.70 -10.74 -12.37
CA PRO A 103 22.62 -11.71 -12.97
C PRO A 103 23.31 -11.12 -14.20
N PRO A 104 24.52 -11.60 -14.56
CA PRO A 104 25.18 -11.14 -15.76
C PRO A 104 24.28 -11.44 -16.97
N PRO A 105 24.31 -10.57 -18.00
CA PRO A 105 23.56 -10.84 -19.23
C PRO A 105 23.95 -12.22 -19.77
N ALA A 106 22.96 -12.97 -20.25
CA ALA A 106 23.23 -14.25 -20.87
C ALA A 106 24.13 -14.02 -22.09
N PRO A 107 25.16 -14.85 -22.32
CA PRO A 107 25.98 -14.74 -23.52
C PRO A 107 25.09 -14.89 -24.75
N GLU A 108 25.32 -14.08 -25.78
CA GLU A 108 24.73 -14.32 -27.09
C GLU A 108 25.25 -15.66 -27.65
N GLU A 109 24.46 -16.33 -28.51
CA GLU A 109 24.84 -17.64 -29.05
C GLU A 109 26.23 -17.59 -29.72
N GLY A 110 27.22 -18.21 -29.10
CA GLY A 110 28.59 -18.30 -29.61
C GLY A 110 29.60 -17.35 -28.94
N GLU A 111 29.18 -16.53 -27.98
CA GLU A 111 30.08 -15.69 -27.19
C GLU A 111 30.47 -16.34 -25.85
N GLU A 112 31.70 -16.10 -25.39
CA GLU A 112 32.08 -16.45 -24.03
C GLU A 112 31.30 -15.59 -23.03
N PRO A 113 30.86 -16.16 -21.88
CA PRO A 113 30.17 -15.38 -20.87
C PRO A 113 31.07 -14.21 -20.42
N PRO A 114 30.53 -12.99 -20.31
CA PRO A 114 31.31 -11.83 -19.89
C PRO A 114 31.95 -12.10 -18.51
N GLU A 115 33.21 -11.71 -18.34
CA GLU A 115 33.89 -11.84 -17.06
C GLU A 115 33.12 -11.05 -15.99
N ASP A 116 32.75 -11.74 -14.91
CA ASP A 116 32.03 -11.18 -13.77
C ASP A 116 33.01 -10.46 -12.83
N THR A 117 33.62 -9.38 -13.32
CA THR A 117 34.58 -8.59 -12.53
C THR A 117 33.86 -7.77 -11.45
N PRO A 118 34.54 -7.41 -10.34
CA PRO A 118 33.97 -6.54 -9.32
C PRO A 118 33.42 -5.22 -9.87
N GLU A 119 34.10 -4.63 -10.85
CA GLU A 119 33.68 -3.37 -11.49
C GLU A 119 32.38 -3.56 -12.28
N ALA A 120 32.25 -4.67 -13.03
CA ALA A 120 31.03 -5.00 -13.76
C ALA A 120 29.85 -5.34 -12.85
N GLN A 121 30.11 -5.84 -11.64
CA GLN A 121 29.09 -6.03 -10.60
C GLN A 121 28.62 -4.69 -10.03
N GLU A 122 29.55 -3.77 -9.76
CA GLU A 122 29.23 -2.44 -9.23
C GLU A 122 28.43 -1.60 -10.25
N GLU A 123 28.81 -1.64 -11.53
CA GLU A 123 28.07 -0.95 -12.60
C GLU A 123 26.63 -1.49 -12.73
N ARG A 124 26.45 -2.81 -12.73
CA ARG A 124 25.12 -3.44 -12.74
C ARG A 124 24.30 -3.10 -11.50
N LEU A 125 24.93 -3.04 -10.34
CA LEU A 125 24.25 -2.67 -9.10
C LEU A 125 23.77 -1.21 -9.14
N ASN A 126 24.61 -0.29 -9.64
CA ASN A 126 24.24 1.12 -9.80
C ASN A 126 23.09 1.29 -10.79
N ALA A 127 23.16 0.63 -11.95
CA ALA A 127 22.07 0.62 -12.93
C ALA A 127 20.76 0.04 -12.34
N ALA A 128 20.86 -0.98 -11.49
CA ALA A 128 19.69 -1.55 -10.82
C ALA A 128 19.05 -0.57 -9.83
N TYR A 129 19.85 0.22 -9.10
CA TYR A 129 19.32 1.28 -8.24
C TYR A 129 18.62 2.38 -9.05
N GLU A 130 19.21 2.85 -10.14
CA GLU A 130 18.62 3.87 -11.01
C GLU A 130 17.29 3.37 -11.59
N ALA A 131 17.27 2.16 -12.15
CA ALA A 131 16.07 1.54 -12.70
C ALA A 131 14.97 1.37 -11.63
N ALA A 132 15.33 0.95 -10.41
CA ALA A 132 14.37 0.83 -9.31
C ALA A 132 13.79 2.20 -8.91
N ILE A 133 14.60 3.25 -8.87
CA ILE A 133 14.17 4.60 -8.52
C ILE A 133 13.24 5.16 -9.59
N GLU A 134 13.59 5.03 -10.87
CA GLU A 134 12.76 5.47 -11.98
C GLU A 134 11.40 4.76 -12.00
N LEU A 135 11.41 3.44 -11.76
CA LEU A 135 10.19 2.64 -11.70
C LEU A 135 9.27 3.08 -10.55
N ILE A 136 9.82 3.25 -9.35
CA ILE A 136 9.05 3.65 -8.16
C ILE A 136 8.55 5.08 -8.29
N ASN A 137 9.41 6.02 -8.70
CA ASN A 137 9.02 7.44 -8.85
C ASN A 137 8.13 7.69 -10.07
N GLY A 138 8.19 6.80 -11.06
CA GLY A 138 7.44 6.86 -12.30
C GLY A 138 6.09 6.16 -12.19
N GLU A 139 5.97 5.02 -12.86
CA GLU A 139 4.67 4.37 -13.09
C GLU A 139 4.11 3.70 -11.85
N LEU A 140 4.95 2.99 -11.08
CA LEU A 140 4.47 2.25 -9.91
C LEU A 140 3.97 3.19 -8.82
N GLY A 141 4.74 4.24 -8.50
CA GLY A 141 4.33 5.24 -7.53
C GLY A 141 2.97 5.86 -7.90
N LYS A 142 2.74 6.17 -9.17
CA LYS A 142 1.44 6.67 -9.67
C LYS A 142 0.33 5.63 -9.56
N ALA A 143 0.59 4.37 -9.87
CA ALA A 143 -0.39 3.27 -9.80
C ALA A 143 -0.87 2.99 -8.36
N LEU A 144 -0.02 3.26 -7.37
CA LEU A 144 -0.30 3.11 -5.95
C LEU A 144 -1.00 4.32 -5.32
N VAL A 145 -1.00 5.49 -5.96
CA VAL A 145 -1.74 6.66 -5.45
C VAL A 145 -3.24 6.35 -5.34
N GLY A 146 -3.83 6.75 -4.22
CA GLY A 146 -5.24 6.51 -3.88
C GLY A 146 -5.54 5.11 -3.36
N GLN A 147 -4.55 4.20 -3.34
CA GLN A 147 -4.71 2.91 -2.67
C GLN A 147 -4.63 3.07 -1.16
N HIS A 148 -5.40 2.24 -0.45
CA HIS A 148 -5.45 2.32 1.00
C HIS A 148 -4.32 1.47 1.59
N ALA A 149 -3.34 2.07 2.27
CA ALA A 149 -2.16 1.37 2.78
C ALA A 149 -2.48 0.26 3.81
N LYS A 150 -3.65 0.32 4.46
CA LYS A 150 -4.14 -0.77 5.33
C LYS A 150 -4.57 -2.03 4.58
N LYS A 151 -4.71 -1.97 3.26
CA LYS A 151 -5.13 -3.08 2.42
C LYS A 151 -3.92 -3.64 1.68
N VAL A 152 -3.02 -4.25 2.44
CA VAL A 152 -1.70 -4.69 1.93
C VAL A 152 -1.86 -5.66 0.76
N LEU A 153 -2.81 -6.58 0.82
CA LEU A 153 -3.07 -7.53 -0.27
C LEU A 153 -3.48 -6.83 -1.59
N GLU A 154 -4.37 -5.84 -1.54
CA GLU A 154 -4.76 -5.06 -2.74
C GLU A 154 -3.57 -4.26 -3.31
N VAL A 155 -2.68 -3.79 -2.42
CA VAL A 155 -1.44 -3.11 -2.81
C VAL A 155 -0.46 -4.09 -3.44
N ASP A 156 -0.28 -5.28 -2.86
CA ASP A 156 0.60 -6.33 -3.36
C ASP A 156 0.13 -6.91 -4.69
N ASP A 157 -1.18 -7.04 -4.89
CA ASP A 157 -1.77 -7.42 -6.18
C ASP A 157 -1.45 -6.35 -7.22
N LYS A 158 -1.56 -5.07 -6.89
CA LYS A 158 -1.19 -3.97 -7.79
C LYS A 158 0.29 -3.91 -8.09
N ILE A 159 1.14 -4.24 -7.14
CA ILE A 159 2.56 -4.42 -7.38
C ILE A 159 2.69 -5.61 -8.35
N SER A 160 2.24 -6.80 -7.99
CA SER A 160 2.43 -8.02 -8.78
C SER A 160 1.86 -7.98 -10.21
N LEU A 161 0.70 -7.35 -10.41
CA LEU A 161 0.02 -7.22 -11.71
C LEU A 161 0.60 -6.09 -12.58
N ASN A 162 1.48 -5.26 -12.05
CA ASN A 162 2.09 -4.20 -12.85
C ASN A 162 3.09 -4.83 -13.84
N THR A 163 2.67 -4.90 -15.10
CA THR A 163 3.40 -5.51 -16.22
C THR A 163 4.71 -4.79 -16.54
N VAL A 164 4.95 -3.61 -15.96
CA VAL A 164 6.17 -2.82 -16.15
C VAL A 164 7.22 -3.11 -15.06
N LEU A 165 6.90 -3.92 -14.05
CA LEU A 165 7.92 -4.43 -13.16
C LEU A 165 8.82 -5.40 -13.92
N HIS A 166 10.02 -4.94 -14.25
CA HIS A 166 11.14 -5.80 -14.59
C HIS A 166 11.33 -6.87 -13.50
N GLU A 167 11.83 -8.05 -13.85
CA GLU A 167 12.06 -9.17 -12.90
C GLU A 167 12.88 -8.75 -11.68
N ASN A 168 13.76 -7.76 -11.86
CA ASN A 168 14.68 -7.24 -10.83
C ASN A 168 14.09 -6.13 -9.96
N ALA A 169 12.82 -5.76 -10.14
CA ALA A 169 12.21 -4.72 -9.32
C ALA A 169 12.11 -5.16 -7.85
N PRO A 170 12.37 -4.27 -6.88
CA PRO A 170 12.43 -4.62 -5.46
C PRO A 170 11.02 -4.74 -4.85
N LYS A 171 10.20 -5.68 -5.36
CA LYS A 171 8.78 -5.88 -5.02
C LYS A 171 8.56 -6.00 -3.51
N LEU A 172 9.41 -6.78 -2.84
CA LEU A 172 9.35 -6.97 -1.39
C LEU A 172 9.55 -5.66 -0.61
N MET A 173 10.48 -4.81 -1.04
CA MET A 173 10.73 -3.52 -0.40
C MET A 173 9.56 -2.56 -0.58
N ILE A 174 8.95 -2.55 -1.76
CA ILE A 174 7.77 -1.72 -2.04
C ILE A 174 6.57 -2.18 -1.20
N SER A 175 6.35 -3.50 -1.14
CA SER A 175 5.32 -4.12 -0.30
C SER A 175 5.54 -3.80 1.19
N LEU A 176 6.78 -3.95 1.68
CA LEU A 176 7.15 -3.62 3.05
C LEU A 176 6.92 -2.14 3.37
N ALA A 177 7.30 -1.22 2.47
CA ALA A 177 7.06 0.20 2.66
C ALA A 177 5.55 0.51 2.76
N ALA A 178 4.70 -0.15 1.97
CA ALA A 178 3.25 -0.02 2.06
C ALA A 178 2.70 -0.61 3.37
N ALA A 179 3.18 -1.77 3.79
CA ALA A 179 2.79 -2.43 5.03
C ALA A 179 3.16 -1.60 6.26
N GLU A 180 4.37 -1.03 6.30
CA GLU A 180 4.80 -0.09 7.35
C GLU A 180 3.91 1.14 7.42
N ALA A 181 3.54 1.71 6.27
CA ALA A 181 2.61 2.82 6.23
C ALA A 181 1.24 2.41 6.79
N GLY A 182 0.74 1.22 6.43
CA GLY A 182 -0.49 0.63 6.96
C GLY A 182 -0.48 0.42 8.47
N ALA A 183 0.64 -0.08 9.02
CA ALA A 183 0.84 -0.27 10.45
C ALA A 183 0.83 1.07 11.20
N THR A 184 1.59 2.07 10.71
CA THR A 184 1.62 3.43 11.26
C THR A 184 0.22 4.06 11.30
N LEU A 185 -0.56 3.90 10.23
CA LEU A 185 -1.94 4.41 10.14
C LEU A 185 -2.94 3.65 11.03
N SER A 186 -2.61 2.42 11.41
CA SER A 186 -3.41 1.59 12.30
C SER A 186 -3.03 1.75 13.76
N GLU A 187 -1.99 2.55 14.04
CA GLU A 187 -1.44 2.73 15.39
C GLU A 187 -1.04 1.37 16.01
N GLU A 188 -0.55 0.45 15.18
CA GLU A 188 -0.21 -0.93 15.56
C GLU A 188 1.27 -1.23 15.24
N PRO A 189 1.98 -2.02 16.07
CA PRO A 189 3.31 -2.51 15.73
C PRO A 189 3.33 -3.31 14.42
N LEU A 190 4.36 -3.09 13.59
CA LEU A 190 4.49 -3.74 12.27
C LEU A 190 4.34 -5.27 12.31
N HIS A 191 4.95 -5.92 13.30
CA HIS A 191 4.90 -7.39 13.42
C HIS A 191 3.48 -7.92 13.67
N LEU A 192 2.66 -7.21 14.46
CA LEU A 192 1.27 -7.60 14.68
C LEU A 192 0.45 -7.33 13.42
N PHE A 193 0.67 -6.17 12.80
CA PHE A 193 0.03 -5.80 11.54
C PHE A 193 0.26 -6.86 10.45
N ILE A 194 1.51 -7.25 10.21
CA ILE A 194 1.87 -8.31 9.24
C ILE A 194 1.27 -9.66 9.64
N SER A 195 1.32 -10.03 10.92
CA SER A 195 0.79 -11.33 11.38
C SER A 195 -0.69 -11.51 11.06
N ARG A 196 -1.47 -10.42 11.10
CA ARG A 196 -2.88 -10.42 10.75
C ARG A 196 -3.12 -10.76 9.28
N PHE A 197 -2.35 -10.16 8.37
CA PHE A 197 -2.47 -10.46 6.94
C PHE A 197 -2.01 -11.87 6.62
N ASN A 198 -0.92 -12.33 7.25
CA ASN A 198 -0.47 -13.72 7.09
C ASN A 198 -1.56 -14.71 7.51
N LYS A 199 -2.26 -14.42 8.61
CA LYS A 199 -3.39 -15.24 9.05
C LYS A 199 -4.54 -15.21 8.03
N GLU A 200 -4.92 -14.04 7.54
CA GLU A 200 -5.97 -13.88 6.53
C GLU A 200 -5.64 -14.63 5.22
N MET A 201 -4.39 -14.61 4.78
CA MET A 201 -3.92 -15.40 3.63
C MET A 201 -3.99 -16.90 3.89
N LEU A 202 -3.56 -17.37 5.06
CA LEU A 202 -3.62 -18.79 5.43
C LEU A 202 -5.06 -19.29 5.50
N ASP A 203 -5.97 -18.50 6.08
CA ASP A 203 -7.39 -18.82 6.16
C ASP A 203 -8.03 -18.88 4.76
N THR A 204 -7.67 -17.97 3.87
CA THR A 204 -8.12 -17.96 2.46
C THR A 204 -7.57 -19.17 1.69
N ALA A 205 -6.30 -19.51 1.88
CA ALA A 205 -5.66 -20.66 1.25
C ALA A 205 -6.30 -21.98 1.72
N ALA A 206 -6.58 -22.11 3.02
CA ALA A 206 -7.27 -23.28 3.57
C ALA A 206 -8.68 -23.47 2.98
N GLY A 207 -9.42 -22.37 2.78
CA GLY A 207 -10.73 -22.38 2.11
C GLY A 207 -10.65 -22.83 0.64
N ASN A 208 -9.61 -22.42 -0.08
CA ASN A 208 -9.40 -22.81 -1.48
C ASN A 208 -8.95 -24.27 -1.64
N VAL A 209 -8.15 -24.81 -0.70
CA VAL A 209 -7.73 -26.21 -0.70
C VAL A 209 -8.88 -27.17 -0.33
N GLY A 210 -9.83 -26.72 0.50
CA GLY A 210 -11.05 -27.49 0.81
C GLY A 210 -12.05 -27.62 -0.34
N GLY A 211 -11.87 -26.88 -1.45
CA GLY A 211 -12.80 -26.81 -2.57
C GLY A 211 -12.50 -27.71 -3.78
N GLY A 212 -11.40 -28.46 -3.80
CA GLY A 212 -10.98 -29.19 -5.00
C GLY A 212 -10.28 -30.51 -4.71
N GLY A 213 -11.04 -31.61 -4.72
CA GLY A 213 -10.47 -32.94 -4.59
C GLY A 213 -11.45 -34.11 -4.51
N ALA A 214 -12.67 -33.99 -5.04
CA ALA A 214 -13.45 -35.19 -5.38
C ALA A 214 -12.86 -35.77 -6.67
N VAL A 215 -11.78 -36.54 -6.55
CA VAL A 215 -11.46 -37.57 -7.53
C VAL A 215 -12.71 -38.44 -7.57
N LYS A 216 -13.49 -38.37 -8.66
CA LYS A 216 -14.45 -39.41 -9.00
C LYS A 216 -13.64 -40.71 -9.04
N GLY A 217 -13.72 -41.50 -7.97
CA GLY A 217 -13.36 -42.89 -8.00
C GLY A 217 -14.14 -43.52 -9.15
N GLY A 218 -13.42 -43.99 -10.15
CA GLY A 218 -13.98 -44.89 -11.13
C GLY A 218 -14.24 -46.21 -10.42
N ASP A 219 -15.43 -46.33 -9.84
CA ASP A 219 -16.07 -47.62 -9.63
C ASP A 219 -16.84 -47.92 -10.93
N GLU A 220 -16.16 -48.60 -11.85
CA GLU A 220 -16.82 -49.43 -12.88
C GLU A 220 -16.45 -50.89 -12.57
N GLU A 221 -17.23 -51.50 -11.67
CA GLU A 221 -17.53 -52.93 -11.71
C GLU A 221 -18.98 -53.07 -12.22
N GLU A 222 -19.14 -53.46 -13.48
CA GLU A 222 -20.02 -54.54 -13.97
C GLU A 222 -19.80 -54.79 -15.47
#